data_AF-A0A540NR73-F1
#
_entry.id   AF-A0A540NR73-F1
#
_cell.length_a   1.000
_cell.length_b   1.000
_cell.length_c   1.000
_cell.angle_alpha   90.00
_cell.angle_beta   90.00
_cell.angle_gamma   90.00
#
_symmetry.space_group_name_H-M   'P 1'
#
loop_
_entity.id
_entity.type
_entity.pdbx_description
1 polymer ?
#
loop_
_entity_poly.entity_id
_entity_poly.type
_entity_poly.pdbx_seq_one_letter_code
_entity_poly.pdbx_strand_id
1 'polypeptide(L)'
;MGSLTEEQLMQMVRDFNESYSSDSSSAAPNSNPLNPNLQPKFLTLQDLIWKATDCEIEILEKILKYLSDMGTLVEPNNLKNKWVVRKLNEDGYEASLCKTSWVSSFRLPRGGYEYVDVMVREKKNNNVKDGGKVTRLIVDMDFRSQFEVARPTQNYKQLKDALPTIFVGTEAKLDKIISLLCSAAKQSLRENGLDVPPWRKASYMQSKWLSKDCKKISI
;
A
#
# COMPACT_ATOMS: atom_id res chain seq x y z
N MET A 1 -3.71 -3.20 18.78
CA MET A 1 -4.49 -3.62 17.58
C MET A 1 -3.85 -4.89 17.06
N GLY A 2 -4.56 -6.03 17.12
CA GLY A 2 -4.05 -7.31 16.63
C GLY A 2 -4.07 -7.34 15.11
N SER A 3 -2.98 -7.80 14.48
CA SER A 3 -2.97 -8.12 13.05
C SER A 3 -3.95 -9.27 12.80
N LEU A 4 -4.65 -9.25 11.66
CA LEU A 4 -5.54 -10.36 11.30
C LEU A 4 -4.71 -11.60 11.02
N THR A 5 -5.12 -12.71 11.59
CA THR A 5 -4.57 -14.03 11.24
C THR A 5 -4.95 -14.39 9.81
N GLU A 6 -4.15 -15.25 9.22
CA GLU A 6 -4.34 -15.79 7.87
C GLU A 6 -5.72 -16.45 7.71
N GLU A 7 -6.20 -17.19 8.71
CA GLU A 7 -7.51 -17.83 8.74
C GLU A 7 -8.65 -16.82 8.72
N GLN A 8 -8.49 -15.69 9.42
CA GLN A 8 -9.48 -14.62 9.46
C GLN A 8 -9.59 -13.91 8.10
N LEU A 9 -8.47 -13.67 7.42
CA LEU A 9 -8.48 -13.09 6.06
C LEU A 9 -9.22 -14.00 5.08
N MET A 10 -9.00 -15.32 5.19
CA MET A 10 -9.71 -16.30 4.36
C MET A 10 -11.20 -16.38 4.65
N GLN A 11 -11.60 -16.35 5.93
CA GLN A 11 -13.01 -16.40 6.28
C GLN A 11 -13.76 -15.21 5.67
N MET A 12 -13.17 -14.01 5.75
CA MET A 12 -13.78 -12.84 5.13
C MET A 12 -14.02 -13.01 3.61
N VAL A 13 -13.08 -13.64 2.90
CA VAL A 13 -13.19 -13.91 1.45
C VAL A 13 -14.28 -14.94 1.16
N ARG A 14 -14.37 -16.02 1.95
CA ARG A 14 -15.42 -17.04 1.78
C ARG A 14 -16.81 -16.44 1.97
N ASP A 15 -17.04 -15.74 3.08
CA ASP A 15 -18.33 -15.14 3.42
C ASP A 15 -18.84 -14.21 2.30
N PHE A 16 -17.93 -13.42 1.72
CA PHE A 16 -18.27 -12.49 0.65
C PHE A 16 -18.63 -13.17 -0.68
N ASN A 17 -17.98 -14.29 -1.01
CA ASN A 17 -18.29 -15.01 -2.24
C ASN A 17 -19.61 -15.80 -2.12
N GLU A 18 -19.91 -16.31 -0.92
CA GLU A 18 -21.17 -16.99 -0.62
C GLU A 18 -22.36 -16.00 -0.64
N SER A 19 -22.19 -14.77 -0.17
CA SER A 19 -23.24 -13.75 -0.22
C SER A 19 -23.60 -13.31 -1.65
N TYR A 20 -22.63 -13.24 -2.56
CA TYR A 20 -22.87 -12.88 -3.97
C TYR A 20 -23.66 -13.94 -4.76
N SER A 21 -23.70 -15.19 -4.28
CA SER A 21 -24.41 -16.28 -4.96
C SER A 21 -25.91 -16.28 -4.66
N SER A 22 -26.40 -15.43 -3.75
CA SER A 22 -27.77 -15.49 -3.24
C SER A 22 -28.67 -14.31 -3.64
N ASP A 23 -28.13 -13.17 -4.08
CA ASP A 23 -28.93 -11.96 -4.35
C ASP A 23 -28.59 -11.32 -5.71
N SER A 24 -29.47 -11.51 -6.69
CA SER A 24 -29.47 -10.76 -7.95
C SER A 24 -30.74 -9.90 -8.05
N SER A 25 -30.68 -8.68 -7.52
CA SER A 25 -31.60 -7.60 -7.91
C SER A 25 -30.87 -6.26 -7.91
N SER A 26 -30.53 -5.77 -9.11
CA SER A 26 -29.88 -4.47 -9.30
C SER A 26 -30.92 -3.37 -9.54
N ALA A 27 -30.91 -2.32 -8.71
CA ALA A 27 -31.55 -1.03 -9.00
C ALA A 27 -30.53 -0.01 -9.51
N ALA A 28 -30.96 0.85 -10.44
CA ALA A 28 -30.13 1.81 -11.18
C ALA A 28 -29.56 2.97 -10.31
N PRO A 29 -28.41 3.57 -10.67
CA PRO A 29 -27.82 4.64 -9.87
C PRO A 29 -28.44 6.01 -10.20
N ASN A 30 -28.94 6.68 -9.15
CA ASN A 30 -29.26 8.11 -9.18
C ASN A 30 -27.98 8.94 -9.02
N SER A 31 -27.81 9.94 -9.88
CA SER A 31 -26.76 10.96 -9.77
C SER A 31 -27.03 11.89 -8.59
N ASN A 32 -26.19 11.82 -7.54
CA ASN A 32 -26.23 12.77 -6.43
C ASN A 32 -25.10 13.83 -6.54
N PRO A 33 -25.30 15.06 -6.02
CA PRO A 33 -24.33 16.15 -6.12
C PRO A 33 -23.12 15.96 -5.19
N LEU A 34 -22.06 16.74 -5.42
CA LEU A 34 -20.79 16.71 -4.69
C LEU A 34 -20.97 16.64 -3.16
N ASN A 35 -20.45 15.57 -2.56
CA ASN A 35 -20.36 15.42 -1.11
C ASN A 35 -19.29 16.38 -0.54
N PRO A 36 -19.65 17.32 0.37
CA PRO A 36 -18.72 18.33 0.92
C PRO A 36 -17.57 17.73 1.77
N ASN A 37 -17.64 16.44 2.12
CA ASN A 37 -16.64 15.77 2.96
C ASN A 37 -15.36 15.31 2.19
N LEU A 38 -15.21 15.67 0.91
CA LEU A 38 -14.05 15.30 0.10
C LEU A 38 -12.82 16.19 0.37
N GLN A 39 -13.03 17.50 0.50
CA GLN A 39 -11.95 18.49 0.66
C GLN A 39 -11.06 18.18 1.88
N PRO A 40 -11.61 17.85 3.07
CA PRO A 40 -10.78 17.51 4.22
C PRO A 40 -9.95 16.24 4.01
N LYS A 41 -10.51 15.20 3.36
CA LYS A 41 -9.79 13.94 3.07
C LYS A 41 -8.65 14.16 2.08
N PHE A 42 -8.88 14.99 1.06
CA PHE A 42 -7.88 15.34 0.07
C PHE A 42 -6.74 16.16 0.68
N LEU A 43 -7.05 17.19 1.47
CA LEU A 43 -6.06 17.96 2.22
C LEU A 43 -5.26 17.09 3.20
N THR A 44 -5.93 16.19 3.92
CA THR A 44 -5.25 15.25 4.84
C THR A 44 -4.31 14.31 4.10
N LEU A 45 -4.72 13.79 2.93
CA LEU A 45 -3.86 12.94 2.10
C LEU A 45 -2.66 13.72 1.57
N GLN A 46 -2.88 14.94 1.07
CA GLN A 46 -1.82 15.81 0.60
C GLN A 46 -0.83 16.14 1.72
N ASP A 47 -1.32 16.47 2.91
CA ASP A 47 -0.47 16.71 4.08
C ASP A 47 0.37 15.50 4.43
N LEU A 48 -0.19 14.28 4.36
CA LEU A 48 0.57 13.05 4.62
C LEU A 48 1.64 12.83 3.56
N ILE A 49 1.33 13.02 2.28
CA ILE A 49 2.28 12.84 1.18
C ILE A 49 3.37 13.92 1.22
N TRP A 50 3.00 15.18 1.43
CA TRP A 50 3.88 16.36 1.39
C TRP A 50 4.76 16.51 2.64
N LYS A 51 4.34 15.99 3.79
CA LYS A 51 5.20 15.85 4.99
C LYS A 51 6.12 14.64 4.84
N ALA A 52 6.91 14.61 3.76
CA ALA A 52 7.97 13.62 3.59
C ALA A 52 9.16 13.98 4.48
N THR A 53 9.73 12.98 5.16
CA THR A 53 10.97 13.19 5.93
C THR A 53 12.18 13.20 5.01
N ASP A 54 13.30 13.78 5.44
CA ASP A 54 14.54 13.80 4.65
C ASP A 54 14.97 12.39 4.22
N CYS A 55 14.81 11.39 5.11
CA CYS A 55 15.08 9.99 4.80
C CYS A 55 14.13 9.40 3.74
N GLU A 56 12.84 9.80 3.75
CA GLU A 56 11.88 9.37 2.72
C GLU A 56 12.26 9.93 1.34
N ILE A 57 12.65 11.21 1.30
CA ILE A 57 13.09 11.89 0.07
C ILE A 57 14.39 11.28 -0.45
N GLU A 58 15.39 11.09 0.41
CA GLU A 58 16.69 10.50 0.07
C GLU A 58 16.53 9.12 -0.59
N ILE A 59 15.72 8.25 0.01
CA ILE A 59 15.47 6.91 -0.53
C ILE A 59 14.69 6.98 -1.85
N LEU A 60 13.68 7.86 -1.95
CA LEU A 60 12.91 8.03 -3.18
C LEU A 60 13.79 8.49 -4.35
N GLU A 61 14.64 9.50 -4.15
CA GLU A 61 15.56 10.00 -5.17
C GLU A 61 16.54 8.92 -5.65
N LYS A 62 17.09 8.14 -4.71
CA LYS A 62 17.95 6.99 -5.03
C LYS A 62 17.23 5.95 -5.88
N ILE A 63 16.00 5.58 -5.51
CA ILE A 63 15.19 4.63 -6.26
C ILE A 63 14.96 5.15 -7.69
N LEU A 64 14.55 6.41 -7.85
CA LEU A 64 14.33 7.01 -9.17
C LEU A 64 15.59 6.98 -10.03
N LYS A 65 16.76 7.23 -9.44
CA LYS A 65 18.04 7.08 -10.13
C LYS A 65 18.30 5.64 -10.56
N TYR A 66 18.16 4.66 -9.65
CA TYR A 66 18.42 3.25 -9.97
C TYR A 66 17.52 2.70 -11.08
N LEU A 67 16.27 3.18 -11.14
CA LEU A 67 15.33 2.79 -12.19
C LEU A 67 15.66 3.44 -13.53
N SER A 68 16.21 4.65 -13.52
CA SER A 68 16.71 5.31 -14.73
C SER A 68 17.94 4.57 -15.29
N ASP A 69 18.83 4.11 -14.40
CA ASP A 69 20.05 3.37 -14.76
C ASP A 69 19.76 1.93 -15.26
N MET A 70 18.61 1.35 -14.88
CA MET A 70 18.21 -0.01 -15.27
C MET A 70 17.81 -0.13 -16.75
N GLY A 71 17.37 0.97 -17.39
CA GLY A 71 16.82 0.97 -18.74
C GLY A 71 15.38 0.44 -18.84
N THR A 72 14.72 0.65 -19.98
CA THR A 72 13.29 0.37 -20.25
C THR A 72 12.95 -1.11 -20.49
N LEU A 73 13.60 -2.05 -19.80
CA LEU A 73 13.11 -3.42 -19.80
C LEU A 73 11.81 -3.47 -18.99
N VAL A 74 10.70 -3.81 -19.66
CA VAL A 74 9.38 -4.01 -19.05
C VAL A 74 9.46 -5.29 -18.21
N GLU A 75 10.02 -5.16 -17.03
CA GLU A 75 10.18 -6.28 -16.11
C GLU A 75 9.06 -6.30 -15.06
N PRO A 76 8.58 -7.49 -14.66
CA PRO A 76 7.61 -7.63 -13.57
C PRO A 76 8.13 -6.98 -12.29
N ASN A 77 7.24 -6.40 -11.48
CA ASN A 77 7.58 -5.67 -10.23
C ASN A 77 8.53 -6.44 -9.30
N ASN A 78 8.51 -7.78 -9.32
CA ASN A 78 9.44 -8.60 -8.55
C ASN A 78 10.91 -8.32 -8.92
N LEU A 79 11.24 -8.21 -10.21
CA LEU A 79 12.61 -7.93 -10.65
C LEU A 79 13.03 -6.51 -10.30
N LYS A 80 12.13 -5.53 -10.44
CA LYS A 80 12.38 -4.15 -10.03
C LYS A 80 12.66 -4.03 -8.53
N ASN A 81 11.84 -4.69 -7.70
CA ASN A 81 12.06 -4.72 -6.25
C ASN A 81 13.43 -5.35 -5.92
N LYS A 82 13.79 -6.47 -6.57
CA LYS A 82 15.10 -7.11 -6.37
C LYS A 82 16.27 -6.22 -6.78
N TRP A 83 16.14 -5.52 -7.91
CA TRP A 83 17.14 -4.57 -8.39
C TRP A 83 17.35 -3.43 -7.41
N VAL A 84 16.26 -2.83 -6.93
CA VAL A 84 16.29 -1.75 -5.94
C VAL A 84 16.94 -2.22 -4.64
N VAL A 85 16.58 -3.41 -4.13
CA VAL A 85 17.21 -3.97 -2.92
C VAL A 85 18.73 -4.12 -3.10
N ARG A 86 19.17 -4.70 -4.23
CA ARG A 86 20.61 -4.85 -4.52
C ARG A 86 21.32 -3.49 -4.54
N LYS A 87 20.75 -2.50 -5.25
CA LYS A 87 21.35 -1.17 -5.37
C LYS A 87 21.41 -0.41 -4.05
N LEU A 88 20.37 -0.53 -3.23
CA LEU A 88 20.37 0.04 -1.88
C LEU A 88 21.43 -0.63 -0.98
N ASN A 89 21.58 -1.95 -1.07
CA ASN A 89 22.62 -2.68 -0.33
C ASN A 89 24.04 -2.28 -0.80
N GLU A 90 24.26 -2.11 -2.11
CA GLU A 90 25.52 -1.59 -2.69
C GLU A 90 25.85 -0.18 -2.17
N ASP A 91 24.84 0.67 -1.98
CA ASP A 91 24.98 2.02 -1.41
C ASP A 91 25.08 2.04 0.13
N GLY A 92 25.07 0.87 0.79
CA GLY A 92 25.28 0.71 2.23
C GLY A 92 24.03 0.83 3.10
N TYR A 93 22.83 0.81 2.52
CA TYR A 93 21.58 0.69 3.29
C TYR A 93 21.30 -0.77 3.61
N GLU A 94 20.60 -1.03 4.71
CA GLU A 94 20.08 -2.37 4.99
C GLU A 94 18.69 -2.47 4.33
N ALA A 95 18.65 -3.06 3.13
CA ALA A 95 17.43 -3.28 2.37
C ALA A 95 17.13 -4.79 2.20
N SER A 96 15.86 -5.14 2.28
CA SER A 96 15.40 -6.53 2.08
C SER A 96 14.08 -6.58 1.33
N LEU A 97 13.85 -7.68 0.62
CA LEU A 97 12.56 -7.95 0.00
C LEU A 97 11.64 -8.59 1.03
N CYS A 98 10.53 -7.93 1.30
CA CYS A 98 9.50 -8.40 2.20
C CYS A 98 8.39 -9.09 1.42
N LYS A 99 8.06 -10.34 1.80
CA LYS A 99 6.95 -11.09 1.22
C LYS A 99 5.92 -11.42 2.27
N THR A 100 4.70 -10.95 2.07
CA THR A 100 3.53 -11.42 2.82
C THR A 100 2.79 -12.44 1.96
N SER A 101 2.32 -13.51 2.58
CA SER A 101 1.51 -14.53 1.90
C SER A 101 0.29 -14.84 2.75
N TRP A 102 -0.81 -15.15 2.09
CA TRP A 102 -1.99 -15.72 2.72
C TRP A 102 -2.50 -16.86 1.84
N VAL A 103 -2.84 -17.97 2.47
CA VAL A 103 -3.40 -19.16 1.84
C VAL A 103 -4.75 -18.76 1.25
N SER A 104 -4.99 -19.37 0.10
CA SER A 104 -6.16 -19.14 -0.69
C SER A 104 -7.26 -20.14 -0.31
N SER A 105 -8.52 -19.72 -0.39
CA SER A 105 -9.64 -20.68 -0.36
C SER A 105 -9.55 -21.64 -1.55
N PHE A 106 -10.17 -22.81 -1.44
CA PHE A 106 -10.01 -24.06 -2.22
C PHE A 106 -9.94 -23.98 -3.77
N ARG A 107 -10.03 -22.81 -4.43
CA ARG A 107 -9.96 -22.64 -5.90
C ARG A 107 -9.20 -21.40 -6.42
N LEU A 108 -8.58 -20.59 -5.56
CA LEU A 108 -7.81 -19.40 -5.99
C LEU A 108 -6.29 -19.63 -5.81
N PRO A 109 -5.41 -18.98 -6.58
CA PRO A 109 -3.97 -19.05 -6.35
C PRO A 109 -3.60 -18.44 -4.99
N ARG A 110 -2.53 -18.93 -4.34
CA ARG A 110 -1.98 -18.34 -3.11
C ARG A 110 -1.72 -16.85 -3.33
N GLY A 111 -2.45 -16.00 -2.62
CA GLY A 111 -2.22 -14.56 -2.67
C GLY A 111 -0.91 -14.24 -1.96
N GLY A 112 -0.11 -13.38 -2.57
CA GLY A 112 1.11 -12.86 -1.97
C GLY A 112 1.34 -11.44 -2.39
N TYR A 113 2.04 -10.69 -1.55
CA TYR A 113 2.45 -9.34 -1.83
C TYR A 113 3.92 -9.15 -1.53
N GLU A 114 4.61 -8.42 -2.40
CA GLU A 114 6.04 -8.17 -2.29
C GLU A 114 6.27 -6.66 -2.24
N TYR A 115 7.06 -6.21 -1.28
CA TYR A 115 7.48 -4.82 -1.12
C TYR A 115 8.92 -4.76 -0.63
N VAL A 116 9.55 -3.59 -0.72
CA VAL A 116 10.93 -3.39 -0.26
C VAL A 116 10.93 -2.75 1.13
N ASP A 117 11.76 -3.28 2.01
CA ASP A 117 11.93 -2.85 3.40
C ASP A 117 13.33 -2.29 3.58
N VAL A 118 13.44 -1.04 4.05
CA VAL A 118 14.73 -0.33 4.16
C VAL A 118 14.89 0.21 5.57
N MET A 119 16.03 -0.08 6.21
CA MET A 119 16.40 0.50 7.49
C MET A 119 17.36 1.68 7.25
N VAL A 120 16.91 2.90 7.56
CA VAL A 120 17.70 4.12 7.39
C VAL A 120 18.16 4.60 8.76
N ARG A 121 19.47 4.84 8.91
CA ARG A 121 20.03 5.43 10.13
C ARG A 121 20.13 6.95 9.96
N GLU A 122 19.44 7.69 10.84
CA GLU A 122 19.51 9.15 10.84
C GLU A 122 20.96 9.60 11.14
N LYS A 123 21.57 10.34 10.20
CA LYS A 123 22.88 10.96 10.39
C LYS A 123 22.69 12.21 11.26
N LYS A 124 22.83 12.08 12.58
CA LYS A 124 22.91 13.28 13.44
C LYS A 124 24.18 14.05 13.12
N ASN A 125 24.06 15.35 12.93
CA ASN A 125 25.19 16.28 12.85
C ASN A 125 26.07 16.13 14.11
N ASN A 126 27.38 16.00 13.88
CA ASN A 126 28.48 15.79 14.81
C ASN A 126 28.24 16.24 16.27
N ASN A 127 28.17 15.28 17.20
CA ASN A 127 28.65 15.31 18.61
C ASN A 127 27.84 14.50 19.64
N VAL A 128 27.23 13.37 19.28
CA VAL A 128 26.81 12.39 20.30
C VAL A 128 27.12 10.97 19.82
N LYS A 129 27.97 10.27 20.57
CA LYS A 129 28.30 8.84 20.41
C LYS A 129 27.14 7.95 20.87
N ASP A 130 25.94 8.19 20.35
CA ASP A 130 24.80 7.32 20.62
C ASP A 130 24.23 6.89 19.27
N GLY A 131 24.14 5.57 19.08
CA GLY A 131 23.78 4.96 17.80
C GLY A 131 22.53 5.60 17.23
N GLY A 132 22.66 6.30 16.10
CA GLY A 132 21.60 7.10 15.51
C GLY A 132 20.28 6.34 15.36
N LYS A 133 19.16 7.05 15.51
CA LYS A 133 17.81 6.48 15.39
C LYS A 133 17.68 5.77 14.04
N VAL A 134 17.29 4.50 14.09
CA VAL A 134 17.01 3.71 12.89
C VAL A 134 15.53 3.82 12.58
N THR A 135 15.22 4.32 11.39
CA THR A 135 13.85 4.46 10.88
C THR A 135 13.62 3.40 9.81
N ARG A 136 12.58 2.59 10.01
CA ARG A 136 12.12 1.61 9.01
C ARG A 136 11.22 2.30 7.99
N LEU A 137 11.56 2.16 6.72
CA LEU A 137 10.78 2.64 5.59
C LEU A 137 10.27 1.48 4.75
N ILE A 138 9.01 1.58 4.35
CA ILE A 138 8.36 0.69 3.39
C ILE A 138 8.39 1.38 2.04
N VAL A 139 8.84 0.63 1.04
CA VAL A 139 8.91 1.05 -0.35
C VAL A 139 8.00 0.16 -1.18
N ASP A 140 7.06 0.77 -1.88
CA ASP A 140 6.14 0.10 -2.80
C ASP A 140 6.20 0.78 -4.17
N MET A 141 6.63 0.03 -5.18
CA MET A 141 6.89 0.55 -6.51
C MET A 141 5.63 0.74 -7.37
N ASP A 142 4.48 0.20 -6.94
CA ASP A 142 3.22 0.29 -7.66
C ASP A 142 2.05 0.49 -6.69
N PHE A 143 2.24 1.47 -5.80
CA PHE A 143 1.36 1.72 -4.67
C PHE A 143 -0.03 2.20 -5.10
N ARG A 144 -0.09 3.13 -6.06
CA ARG A 144 -1.35 3.71 -6.55
C ARG A 144 -2.31 2.63 -7.09
N SER A 145 -1.80 1.67 -7.85
CA SER A 145 -2.63 0.61 -8.47
C SER A 145 -3.28 -0.28 -7.42
N GLN A 146 -2.68 -0.40 -6.23
CA GLN A 146 -3.23 -1.18 -5.12
C GLN A 146 -4.55 -0.64 -4.61
N PHE A 147 -4.97 0.58 -4.98
CA PHE A 147 -6.22 1.22 -4.55
C PHE A 147 -7.28 1.31 -5.67
N GLU A 148 -7.11 0.62 -6.80
CA GLU A 148 -8.10 0.63 -7.87
C GLU A 148 -9.43 -0.04 -7.47
N VAL A 149 -10.58 0.56 -7.75
CA VAL A 149 -11.89 -0.05 -7.46
C VAL A 149 -12.76 -0.07 -8.70
N ALA A 150 -13.72 -0.99 -8.75
CA ALA A 150 -14.71 -1.03 -9.82
C ALA A 150 -15.63 0.19 -9.72
N ARG A 151 -15.85 0.86 -10.86
CA ARG A 151 -16.74 2.03 -10.99
C ARG A 151 -16.48 3.10 -9.92
N PRO A 152 -15.25 3.66 -9.86
CA PRO A 152 -14.94 4.66 -8.85
C PRO A 152 -15.78 5.91 -9.08
N THR A 153 -16.26 6.53 -8.00
CA THR A 153 -16.82 7.88 -8.08
C THR A 153 -15.72 8.87 -8.43
N GLN A 154 -16.09 10.00 -9.02
CA GLN A 154 -15.11 11.02 -9.42
C GLN A 154 -14.25 11.49 -8.22
N ASN A 155 -14.89 11.59 -7.06
CA ASN A 155 -14.26 11.95 -5.80
C ASN A 155 -13.17 10.94 -5.39
N TYR A 156 -13.48 9.65 -5.44
CA TYR A 156 -12.50 8.61 -5.12
C TYR A 156 -11.38 8.57 -6.15
N LYS A 157 -11.70 8.75 -7.43
CA LYS A 157 -10.72 8.81 -8.51
C LYS A 157 -9.69 9.92 -8.28
N GLN A 158 -10.13 11.14 -7.96
CA GLN A 158 -9.23 12.26 -7.64
C GLN A 158 -8.31 11.95 -6.45
N LEU A 159 -8.86 11.34 -5.39
CA LEU A 159 -8.10 10.98 -4.20
C LEU A 159 -7.04 9.91 -4.50
N LYS A 160 -7.39 8.90 -5.29
CA LYS A 160 -6.46 7.85 -5.74
C LYS A 160 -5.39 8.41 -6.67
N ASP A 161 -5.75 9.27 -7.62
CA ASP A 161 -4.83 9.85 -8.61
C ASP A 161 -3.79 10.79 -7.96
N ALA A 162 -4.07 11.30 -6.77
CA ALA A 162 -3.11 12.06 -5.95
C ALA A 162 -2.03 11.18 -5.28
N LEU A 163 -2.19 9.86 -5.24
CA LEU A 163 -1.20 8.96 -4.63
C LEU A 163 0.06 8.87 -5.49
N PRO A 164 1.25 8.77 -4.88
CA PRO A 164 2.46 8.49 -5.64
C PRO A 164 2.40 7.06 -6.21
N THR A 165 2.99 6.87 -7.40
CA THR A 165 3.17 5.52 -7.96
C THR A 165 4.17 4.73 -7.12
N ILE A 166 5.29 5.36 -6.77
CA ILE A 166 6.29 4.82 -5.85
C ILE A 166 6.06 5.43 -4.48
N PHE A 167 5.60 4.64 -3.52
CA PHE A 167 5.49 5.06 -2.14
C PHE A 167 6.79 4.76 -1.39
N VAL A 168 7.25 5.73 -0.61
CA VAL A 168 8.30 5.59 0.40
C VAL A 168 7.78 6.21 1.68
N GLY A 169 7.70 5.44 2.75
CA GLY A 169 7.25 5.98 4.02
C GLY A 169 7.26 5.02 5.20
N THR A 170 7.07 5.58 6.38
CA THR A 170 6.96 4.79 7.62
C THR A 170 5.67 3.96 7.68
N GLU A 171 5.66 2.93 8.53
CA GLU A 171 4.46 2.12 8.80
C GLU A 171 3.27 2.98 9.27
N ALA A 172 3.52 3.97 10.13
CA ALA A 172 2.49 4.85 10.65
C ALA A 172 1.89 5.76 9.56
N LYS A 173 2.70 6.22 8.61
CA LYS A 173 2.23 6.99 7.45
C LYS A 173 1.41 6.11 6.52
N LEU A 174 1.90 4.91 6.23
CA LEU A 174 1.22 3.93 5.40
C LEU A 174 -0.16 3.54 5.98
N ASP A 175 -0.23 3.26 7.27
CA ASP A 175 -1.45 2.88 7.97
C ASP A 175 -2.56 3.94 7.86
N LYS A 176 -2.18 5.22 8.02
CA LYS A 176 -3.09 6.37 7.87
C LYS A 176 -3.60 6.48 6.44
N ILE A 177 -2.72 6.35 5.44
CA ILE A 177 -3.11 6.40 4.02
C ILE A 177 -4.07 5.26 3.68
N ILE A 178 -3.75 4.02 4.10
CA ILE A 178 -4.61 2.85 3.87
C ILE A 178 -5.99 3.07 4.51
N SER A 179 -6.03 3.52 5.76
CA SER A 179 -7.29 3.77 6.48
C SER A 179 -8.17 4.81 5.78
N LEU A 180 -7.56 5.92 5.36
CA LEU A 180 -8.25 7.01 4.65
C LEU A 180 -8.81 6.54 3.30
N LEU A 181 -8.00 5.85 2.50
CA LEU A 181 -8.40 5.37 1.19
C LEU A 181 -9.42 4.23 1.25
N CYS A 182 -9.28 3.28 2.17
CA CYS A 182 -10.25 2.20 2.31
C CYS A 182 -11.62 2.74 2.75
N SER A 183 -11.64 3.78 3.59
CA SER A 183 -12.87 4.48 3.95
C SER A 183 -13.52 5.17 2.73
N ALA A 184 -12.73 5.87 1.93
CA ALA A 184 -13.21 6.50 0.70
C ALA A 184 -13.66 5.48 -0.37
N ALA A 185 -12.94 4.36 -0.51
CA ALA A 185 -13.26 3.25 -1.41
C ALA A 185 -14.59 2.60 -1.03
N LYS A 186 -14.79 2.34 0.27
CA LYS A 186 -16.06 1.82 0.82
C LYS A 186 -17.22 2.75 0.49
N GLN A 187 -17.04 4.06 0.64
CA GLN A 187 -18.05 5.04 0.28
C GLN A 187 -18.36 5.00 -1.23
N SER A 188 -17.33 5.02 -2.08
CA SER A 188 -17.46 4.96 -3.54
C SER A 188 -18.19 3.70 -4.04
N LEU A 189 -17.88 2.54 -3.46
CA LEU A 189 -18.51 1.28 -3.85
C LEU A 189 -19.99 1.27 -3.48
N ARG A 190 -20.31 1.71 -2.25
CA ARG A 190 -21.69 1.79 -1.76
C ARG A 190 -22.56 2.77 -2.54
N GLU A 191 -22.00 3.93 -2.92
CA GLU A 191 -22.70 4.92 -3.76
C GLU A 191 -23.08 4.34 -5.14
N ASN A 192 -22.35 3.33 -5.62
CA ASN A 192 -22.63 2.63 -6.88
C ASN A 192 -23.39 1.31 -6.69
N GLY A 193 -23.92 1.03 -5.49
CA GLY A 193 -24.64 -0.21 -5.17
C GLY A 193 -23.75 -1.46 -5.19
N LEU A 194 -22.43 -1.31 -5.01
CA LEU A 194 -21.47 -2.41 -4.95
C LEU A 194 -21.11 -2.72 -3.50
N ASP A 195 -21.04 -4.02 -3.18
CA ASP A 195 -20.51 -4.45 -1.89
C ASP A 195 -19.00 -4.23 -1.81
N VAL A 196 -18.50 -4.07 -0.59
CA VAL A 196 -17.08 -3.86 -0.34
C VAL A 196 -16.39 -5.21 -0.19
N PRO A 197 -15.57 -5.63 -1.16
CA PRO A 197 -14.90 -6.91 -1.04
C PRO A 197 -13.88 -6.87 0.10
N PRO A 198 -13.61 -8.03 0.73
CA PRO A 198 -12.65 -8.16 1.83
C PRO A 198 -11.28 -7.55 1.54
N TRP A 199 -10.75 -7.75 0.33
CA TRP A 199 -9.46 -7.19 -0.10
C TRP A 199 -9.46 -5.67 -0.28
N ARG A 200 -10.60 -5.00 -0.11
CA ARG A 200 -10.73 -3.53 -0.05
C ARG A 200 -11.03 -3.02 1.34
N LYS A 201 -11.11 -3.89 2.35
CA LYS A 201 -11.19 -3.49 3.76
C LYS A 201 -9.81 -3.09 4.27
N ALA A 202 -9.78 -2.09 5.15
CA ALA A 202 -8.53 -1.55 5.70
C ALA A 202 -7.65 -2.63 6.34
N SER A 203 -8.24 -3.53 7.13
CA SER A 203 -7.53 -4.62 7.81
C SER A 203 -6.85 -5.59 6.85
N TYR A 204 -7.51 -5.91 5.73
CA TYR A 204 -6.93 -6.76 4.69
C TYR A 204 -5.79 -6.02 3.98
N MET A 205 -6.01 -4.77 3.59
CA MET A 205 -5.00 -3.95 2.92
C MET A 205 -3.77 -3.75 3.80
N GLN A 206 -3.94 -3.41 5.08
CA GLN A 206 -2.87 -3.30 6.06
C GLN A 206 -2.03 -4.57 6.15
N SER A 207 -2.65 -5.75 6.08
CA SER A 207 -1.95 -7.05 6.17
C SER A 207 -0.95 -7.28 5.04
N LYS A 208 -1.09 -6.60 3.89
CA LYS A 208 -0.12 -6.71 2.78
C LYS A 208 1.26 -6.17 3.14
N TRP A 209 1.33 -5.13 3.96
CA TRP A 209 2.57 -4.44 4.32
C TRP A 209 2.94 -4.56 5.81
N LEU A 210 1.94 -4.56 6.69
CA LEU A 210 2.08 -4.45 8.14
C LEU A 210 1.88 -5.79 8.88
N SER A 211 1.80 -6.91 8.15
CA SER A 211 1.75 -8.23 8.77
C SER A 211 3.07 -8.56 9.47
N LYS A 212 2.97 -9.16 10.66
CA LYS A 212 4.13 -9.66 11.42
C LYS A 212 4.76 -10.89 10.80
N ASP A 213 3.99 -11.63 9.99
CA ASP A 213 4.42 -12.88 9.35
C ASP A 213 5.13 -12.64 8.01
N CYS A 214 5.58 -11.40 7.78
CA CYS A 214 6.32 -11.04 6.59
C CYS A 214 7.69 -11.75 6.56
N LYS A 215 7.97 -12.46 5.47
CA LYS A 215 9.26 -13.11 5.24
C LYS A 215 10.22 -12.13 4.58
N LYS A 216 11.26 -11.74 5.31
CA LYS A 216 12.38 -10.96 4.77
C LYS A 216 13.31 -11.87 3.98
N ILE A 217 13.61 -11.49 2.75
CA ILE A 217 14.55 -12.18 1.86
C ILE A 217 15.67 -11.21 1.56
N SER A 218 16.87 -11.56 2.01
CA SER A 218 18.12 -10.89 1.63
C SER A 218 18.47 -11.29 0.20
N ILE A 219 18.89 -10.32 -0.61
CA ILE A 219 19.22 -10.46 -2.04
C ILE A 219 20.65 -10.01 -2.26
#